data_AF-A0A7W0QWZ7-F1
#
_entry.id   AF-A0A7W0QWZ7-F1
#
_cell.length_a   1.000
_cell.length_b   1.000
_cell.length_c   1.000
_cell.angle_alpha   90.00
_cell.angle_beta   90.00
_cell.angle_gamma   90.00
#
_symmetry.space_group_name_H-M   'P 1'
#
loop_
_entity.id
_entity.type
_entity.pdbx_description
1 polymer ?
#
loop_
_entity_poly.entity_id
_entity_poly.type
_entity_poly.pdbx_seq_one_letter_code
_entity_poly.pdbx_strand_id
1 'polypeptide(L)'
;MQAAQAIRSQRLSRILERDGPTCVWCGRQFAGLVRPTTEHLVPRLKGGPSWLENEVAACRRCNGERGHATLGDWADECERRGWTVDRPRLVRTLEQLTAAIARRGGQRRARPWLASQLRRLRRS
;
A
#
# COMPACT_ATOMS: atom_id res chain seq x y z
N MET A 1 -11.73 10.75 -20.26
CA MET A 1 -10.53 9.95 -19.91
C MET A 1 -9.38 10.77 -19.30
N GLN A 2 -9.18 12.05 -19.66
CA GLN A 2 -8.06 12.86 -19.15
C GLN A 2 -8.16 13.24 -17.65
N ALA A 3 -9.36 13.52 -17.13
CA ALA A 3 -9.55 13.91 -15.73
C ALA A 3 -9.14 12.82 -14.72
N ALA A 4 -9.40 11.55 -15.02
CA ALA A 4 -9.03 10.44 -14.14
C ALA A 4 -7.50 10.23 -14.06
N GLN A 5 -6.79 10.46 -15.18
CA GLN A 5 -5.33 10.41 -15.24
C GLN A 5 -4.71 11.53 -14.38
N ALA A 6 -5.25 12.74 -14.48
CA ALA A 6 -4.82 13.90 -13.69
C ALA A 6 -5.05 13.70 -12.18
N ILE A 7 -6.23 13.19 -11.78
CA ILE A 7 -6.54 12.89 -10.37
C ILE A 7 -5.63 11.77 -9.84
N ARG A 8 -5.37 10.72 -10.63
CA ARG A 8 -4.45 9.64 -10.25
C ARG A 8 -3.03 10.16 -10.06
N SER A 9 -2.59 11.07 -10.93
CA SER A 9 -1.30 11.75 -10.81
C SER A 9 -1.21 12.56 -9.50
N GLN A 10 -2.23 13.36 -9.19
CA GLN A 10 -2.28 14.15 -7.95
C GLN A 10 -2.26 13.29 -6.68
N ARG A 11 -2.98 12.16 -6.66
CA ARG A 11 -2.95 11.23 -5.51
C ARG A 11 -1.58 10.62 -5.34
N LEU A 12 -0.95 10.17 -6.43
CA LEU A 12 0.39 9.61 -6.38
C LEU A 12 1.40 10.63 -5.87
N SER A 13 1.34 11.89 -6.32
CA SER A 13 2.19 12.96 -5.78
C SER A 13 2.02 13.11 -4.27
N ARG A 14 0.79 13.15 -3.75
CA ARG A 14 0.55 13.22 -2.29
C ARG A 14 1.10 12.03 -1.53
N ILE A 15 1.04 10.83 -2.11
CA ILE A 15 1.64 9.63 -1.50
C ILE A 15 3.16 9.76 -1.47
N LEU A 16 3.78 10.24 -2.55
CA LEU A 16 5.23 10.43 -2.63
C LEU A 16 5.72 11.53 -1.68
N GLU A 17 4.95 12.60 -1.51
CA GLU A 17 5.23 13.65 -0.51
C GLU A 17 5.12 13.11 0.92
N ARG A 18 4.09 12.30 1.21
CA ARG A 18 3.84 11.72 2.55
C ARG A 18 4.86 10.65 2.92
N ASP A 19 5.16 9.75 1.99
CA ASP A 19 5.88 8.51 2.27
C ASP A 19 7.33 8.51 1.73
N GLY A 20 7.68 9.50 0.91
CA GLY A 20 8.95 9.57 0.22
C GLY A 20 8.98 8.82 -1.12
N PRO A 21 10.00 9.07 -1.95
CA PRO A 21 10.07 8.61 -3.34
C PRO A 21 10.66 7.20 -3.49
N THR A 22 10.27 6.25 -2.63
CA THR A 22 10.77 4.86 -2.66
C THR A 22 9.63 3.84 -2.75
N CYS A 23 9.91 2.71 -3.42
CA CYS A 23 9.00 1.57 -3.48
C CYS A 23 8.87 0.92 -2.11
N VAL A 24 7.65 0.79 -1.60
CA VAL A 24 7.39 0.15 -0.30
C VAL A 24 7.86 -1.31 -0.20
N TRP A 25 7.92 -2.02 -1.34
CA TRP A 25 8.26 -3.45 -1.36
C TRP A 25 9.74 -3.72 -1.58
N CYS A 26 10.36 -3.03 -2.54
CA CYS A 26 11.76 -3.32 -2.91
C CYS A 26 12.76 -2.27 -2.45
N GLY A 27 12.31 -1.20 -1.80
CA GLY A 27 13.14 -0.11 -1.29
C GLY A 27 13.73 0.82 -2.37
N ARG A 28 13.68 0.44 -3.66
CA ARG A 28 14.27 1.23 -4.74
C ARG A 28 13.63 2.61 -4.86
N GLN A 29 14.47 3.63 -5.04
CA GLN A 29 14.03 4.98 -5.36
C GLN A 29 13.36 5.02 -6.74
N PHE A 30 12.31 5.84 -6.85
CA PHE A 30 11.64 6.07 -8.11
C PHE A 30 12.48 6.97 -9.02
N ALA A 31 13.16 6.35 -9.98
CA ALA A 31 13.95 7.02 -11.00
C ALA A 31 14.04 6.14 -12.25
N GLY A 32 14.25 6.76 -13.42
CA GLY A 32 14.44 6.05 -14.69
C GLY A 32 13.33 5.03 -14.95
N LEU A 33 13.70 3.74 -15.01
CA LEU A 33 12.78 2.62 -15.27
C LEU A 33 11.92 2.23 -14.04
N VAL A 34 12.29 2.66 -12.83
CA VAL A 34 11.54 2.38 -11.60
C VAL A 34 10.40 3.41 -11.48
N ARG A 35 9.32 3.18 -12.24
CA ARG A 35 8.16 4.07 -12.26
C ARG A 35 7.23 3.81 -11.06
N PRO A 36 6.82 4.85 -10.31
CA PRO A 36 5.89 4.71 -9.20
C PRO A 36 4.47 4.43 -9.70
N THR A 37 3.73 3.68 -8.90
CA THR A 37 2.31 3.39 -9.08
C THR A 37 1.60 3.45 -7.73
N THR A 38 0.31 3.77 -7.75
CA THR A 38 -0.54 3.70 -6.56
C THR A 38 -0.97 2.27 -6.30
N GLU A 39 -0.74 1.79 -5.09
CA GLU A 39 -1.14 0.47 -4.62
C GLU A 39 -2.09 0.57 -3.44
N HIS A 40 -3.17 -0.23 -3.46
CA HIS A 40 -4.10 -0.31 -2.34
C HIS A 40 -3.66 -1.42 -1.39
N LEU A 41 -3.52 -1.11 -0.11
CA LEU A 41 -3.16 -2.10 0.90
C LEU A 41 -4.31 -3.06 1.15
N VAL A 42 -5.51 -2.55 1.44
CA VAL A 42 -6.75 -3.36 1.52
C VAL A 42 -7.42 -3.41 0.15
N PRO A 43 -7.59 -4.60 -0.46
CA PRO A 43 -8.30 -4.72 -1.73
C PRO A 43 -9.78 -4.32 -1.62
N ARG A 44 -10.34 -3.74 -2.69
CA ARG A 44 -11.77 -3.37 -2.75
C ARG A 44 -12.70 -4.56 -2.51
N LEU A 45 -12.35 -5.75 -3.01
CA LEU A 45 -13.09 -6.99 -2.78
C LEU A 45 -13.18 -7.38 -1.28
N LYS A 46 -12.20 -6.94 -0.48
CA LYS A 46 -12.18 -7.12 0.98
C LYS A 46 -12.79 -5.91 1.72
N GLY A 47 -13.45 -5.00 1.01
CA GLY A 47 -14.07 -3.79 1.57
C GLY A 47 -13.09 -2.62 1.75
N GLY A 48 -11.90 -2.67 1.14
CA GLY A 48 -10.94 -1.58 1.20
C GLY A 48 -11.42 -0.32 0.47
N PRO A 49 -11.40 0.87 1.11
CA PRO A 49 -11.81 2.10 0.44
C PRO A 49 -10.71 2.65 -0.47
N SER A 50 -11.06 3.42 -1.51
CA SER A 50 -10.08 4.23 -2.26
C SER A 50 -9.81 5.55 -1.58
N TRP A 51 -9.30 5.47 -0.36
CA TRP A 51 -8.84 6.60 0.43
C TRP A 51 -7.32 6.69 0.40
N LEU A 52 -6.77 7.88 0.57
CA LEU A 52 -5.32 8.09 0.57
C LEU A 52 -4.65 7.29 1.70
N GLU A 53 -5.35 7.10 2.82
CA GLU A 53 -4.92 6.27 3.95
C GLU A 53 -4.84 4.77 3.63
N ASN A 54 -5.44 4.31 2.53
CA ASN A 54 -5.34 2.92 2.06
C ASN A 54 -4.34 2.75 0.89
N GLU A 55 -3.63 3.82 0.52
CA GLU A 55 -2.80 3.84 -0.68
C GLU A 55 -1.33 4.10 -0.33
N VAL A 56 -0.42 3.39 -1.00
CA VAL A 56 1.04 3.56 -0.91
C VAL A 56 1.67 3.60 -2.30
N ALA A 57 2.93 4.00 -2.37
CA ALA A 57 3.70 3.98 -3.60
C ALA A 57 4.48 2.66 -3.75
N ALA A 58 4.28 2.00 -4.89
CA ALA A 58 5.01 0.82 -5.28
C ALA A 58 5.47 0.92 -6.73
N CYS A 59 6.61 0.35 -7.07
CA CYS A 59 7.05 0.32 -8.46
C CYS A 59 6.13 -0.61 -9.28
N ARG A 60 6.04 -0.37 -10.59
CA ARG A 60 5.18 -1.17 -11.50
C ARG A 60 5.42 -2.68 -11.37
N ARG A 61 6.68 -3.10 -11.23
CA ARG A 61 7.08 -4.50 -11.08
C ARG A 61 6.47 -5.12 -9.81
N CYS A 62 6.77 -4.56 -8.64
CA CYS A 62 6.32 -5.14 -7.38
C CYS A 62 4.79 -5.10 -7.25
N ASN A 63 4.14 -4.01 -7.69
CA ASN A 63 2.69 -3.90 -7.66
C ASN A 63 2.02 -4.93 -8.60
N GLY A 64 2.60 -5.19 -9.77
CA GLY A 64 2.12 -6.21 -10.70
C GLY A 64 2.32 -7.63 -10.18
N GLU A 65 3.51 -7.93 -9.63
CA GLU A 65 3.86 -9.26 -9.14
C GLU A 65 3.12 -9.65 -7.86
N ARG A 66 2.71 -8.70 -7.00
CA ARG A 66 1.96 -9.02 -5.77
C ARG A 66 0.66 -9.81 -6.08
N GLY A 67 -0.04 -9.44 -7.15
CA GLY A 67 -1.31 -10.08 -7.53
C GLY A 67 -2.32 -10.16 -6.37
N HIS A 68 -2.68 -11.39 -6.00
CA HIS A 68 -3.63 -11.67 -4.92
C HIS A 68 -2.97 -11.98 -3.57
N ALA A 69 -1.64 -11.91 -3.48
CA ALA A 69 -0.92 -12.15 -2.23
C ALA A 69 -1.34 -11.14 -1.16
N THR A 70 -1.39 -11.62 0.07
CA THR A 70 -1.60 -10.76 1.24
C THR A 70 -0.37 -9.89 1.49
N LEU A 71 -0.50 -8.83 2.29
CA LEU A 71 0.62 -7.90 2.51
C LEU A 71 1.78 -8.59 3.21
N GLY A 72 1.47 -9.44 4.20
CA GLY A 72 2.49 -10.20 4.91
C GLY A 72 3.17 -11.23 4.02
N ASP A 73 2.40 -12.04 3.27
CA ASP A 73 2.99 -13.06 2.38
C ASP A 73 3.89 -12.42 1.31
N TRP A 74 3.48 -11.26 0.77
CA TRP A 74 4.26 -10.55 -0.22
C TRP A 74 5.48 -9.84 0.36
N ALA A 75 5.38 -9.29 1.58
CA ALA A 75 6.55 -8.78 2.30
C ALA A 75 7.57 -9.90 2.53
N ASP A 76 7.13 -11.05 3.04
CA ASP A 76 8.00 -12.21 3.29
C ASP A 76 8.65 -12.70 1.97
N GLU A 77 7.91 -12.70 0.85
CA GLU A 77 8.44 -13.02 -0.48
C GLU A 77 9.48 -12.00 -0.98
N CYS A 78 9.22 -10.70 -0.83
CA CYS A 78 10.18 -9.67 -1.18
C CYS A 78 11.49 -9.82 -0.39
N GLU A 79 11.39 -10.12 0.90
CA GLU A 79 12.55 -10.33 1.76
C GLU A 79 13.31 -11.61 1.39
N ARG A 80 12.63 -12.70 1.05
CA ARG A 80 13.28 -13.91 0.49
C ARG A 80 14.07 -13.63 -0.78
N ARG A 81 13.65 -12.63 -1.56
CA ARG A 81 14.38 -12.15 -2.76
C ARG A 81 15.54 -11.22 -2.45
N GLY A 82 15.83 -10.97 -1.17
CA GLY A 82 16.86 -10.05 -0.71
C GLY A 82 16.48 -8.57 -0.84
N TRP A 83 15.19 -8.24 -0.90
CA TRP A 83 14.75 -6.85 -0.96
C TRP A 83 14.47 -6.29 0.44
N THR A 84 14.60 -4.97 0.57
CA THR A 84 14.30 -4.25 1.80
C THR A 84 12.87 -3.72 1.76
N VAL A 85 11.95 -4.44 2.39
CA VAL A 85 10.55 -4.02 2.53
C VAL A 85 10.43 -2.95 3.61
N ASP A 86 9.72 -1.86 3.33
CA ASP A 86 9.39 -0.84 4.34
C ASP A 86 8.16 -1.29 5.15
N ARG A 87 8.34 -2.34 5.95
CA ARG A 87 7.31 -2.84 6.89
C ARG A 87 6.81 -1.75 7.84
N PRO A 88 7.67 -0.89 8.42
CA PRO A 88 7.20 0.20 9.26
C PRO A 88 6.19 1.12 8.55
N ARG A 89 6.42 1.45 7.27
CA ARG A 89 5.45 2.21 6.47
C ARG A 89 4.14 1.46 6.29
N LEU A 90 4.18 0.18 5.92
CA LEU A 90 2.98 -0.64 5.77
C LEU A 90 2.14 -0.65 7.06
N VAL A 91 2.78 -0.87 8.21
CA VAL A 91 2.11 -0.88 9.52
C VAL A 91 1.48 0.47 9.82
N ARG A 92 2.24 1.58 9.71
CA ARG A 92 1.72 2.94 9.96
C ARG A 92 0.54 3.28 9.04
N THR A 93 0.60 2.91 7.76
CA THR A 93 -0.51 3.16 6.82
C THR A 93 -1.77 2.37 7.21
N LEU A 94 -1.64 1.09 7.59
CA LEU A 94 -2.79 0.30 8.06
C LEU A 94 -3.39 0.81 9.37
N GLU A 95 -2.57 1.33 10.28
CA GLU A 95 -3.03 2.01 11.51
C GLU A 95 -3.79 3.30 11.18
N GLN A 96 -3.26 4.14 10.29
CA GLN A 96 -3.93 5.35 9.82
C GLN A 96 -5.26 5.04 9.16
N LEU A 97 -5.32 3.98 8.34
CA LEU A 97 -6.57 3.52 7.74
C LEU A 97 -7.57 3.05 8.81
N THR A 98 -7.09 2.31 9.81
CA THR A 98 -7.93 1.85 10.93
C THR A 98 -8.55 3.04 11.66
N ALA A 99 -7.76 4.07 11.97
CA ALA A 99 -8.24 5.30 12.59
C ALA A 99 -9.20 6.07 11.68
N ALA A 100 -8.94 6.13 10.36
CA ALA A 100 -9.84 6.77 9.41
C ALA A 100 -11.20 6.06 9.33
N ILE A 101 -11.21 4.72 9.35
CA ILE A 101 -12.44 3.91 9.38
C ILE A 101 -13.21 4.11 10.69
N ALA A 102 -12.50 4.24 11.82
CA ALA A 102 -13.13 4.53 13.11
C ALA A 102 -13.84 5.89 13.09
N ARG A 103 -13.19 6.93 12.54
CA ARG A 103 -13.75 8.29 12.44
C ARG A 103 -14.88 8.43 11.42
N ARG A 104 -14.71 7.86 10.21
CA ARG A 104 -15.63 8.05 9.08
C ARG A 104 -16.78 7.03 9.04
N GLY A 105 -16.60 5.85 9.65
CA GLY A 105 -17.57 4.75 9.56
C GLY A 105 -17.61 4.07 8.18
N GLY A 106 -18.65 3.25 7.95
CA GLY A 106 -18.97 2.63 6.65
C GLY A 106 -18.15 1.41 6.22
N GLN A 107 -16.87 1.32 6.58
CA GLN A 107 -15.96 0.26 6.08
C GLN A 107 -15.85 -0.97 7.00
N ARG A 108 -16.98 -1.44 7.57
CA ARG A 108 -16.97 -2.56 8.54
C ARG A 108 -16.35 -3.85 7.98
N ARG A 109 -16.55 -4.13 6.69
CA ARG A 109 -16.03 -5.33 6.01
C ARG A 109 -14.49 -5.38 5.92
N ALA A 110 -13.82 -4.22 5.95
CA ALA A 110 -12.36 -4.14 5.90
C ALA A 110 -11.68 -4.53 7.23
N ARG A 111 -12.38 -4.38 8.36
CA ARG A 111 -11.78 -4.48 9.71
C ARG A 111 -11.14 -5.84 10.01
N PRO A 112 -11.78 -7.00 9.72
CA PRO A 112 -11.16 -8.29 10.02
C PRO A 112 -9.88 -8.53 9.22
N TRP A 113 -9.88 -8.10 7.95
CA TRP A 113 -8.72 -8.21 7.07
C TRP A 113 -7.58 -7.33 7.57
N LEU A 114 -7.86 -6.06 7.91
CA LEU A 114 -6.90 -5.13 8.48
C LEU A 114 -6.22 -5.68 9.73
N ALA A 115 -7.02 -6.17 10.69
CA ALA A 115 -6.50 -6.72 11.93
C ALA A 115 -5.61 -7.95 11.69
N SER A 116 -5.98 -8.82 10.74
CA SER A 116 -5.18 -9.98 10.36
C SER A 116 -3.84 -9.59 9.75
N GLN A 117 -3.84 -8.62 8.82
CA GLN A 117 -2.62 -8.18 8.14
C GLN A 117 -1.68 -7.40 9.05
N LEU A 118 -2.20 -6.54 9.93
CA LEU A 118 -1.40 -5.85 10.95
C LEU A 118 -0.67 -6.85 11.85
N ARG A 119 -1.36 -7.90 12.32
CA ARG A 119 -0.72 -8.95 13.13
C ARG A 119 0.39 -9.66 12.36
N ARG A 120 0.18 -9.98 11.08
CA ARG A 120 1.19 -10.66 10.27
C ARG A 120 2.41 -9.79 10.03
N LEU A 121 2.22 -8.53 9.64
CA LEU A 121 3.31 -7.59 9.35
C LEU A 121 4.20 -7.28 10.57
N ARG A 122 3.64 -7.33 11.79
CA ARG A 122 4.37 -7.07 13.05
C ARG A 122 5.12 -8.29 13.61
N ARG A 123 4.86 -9.50 13.10
CA ARG A 123 5.45 -10.74 13.63
C ARG A 123 6.70 -11.20 12.87
N SER A 124 6.96 -10.64 11.70
CA SER A 124 8.13 -10.94 10.88
C SER A 124 9.22 -9.90 11.07
#